data_AF-A0A8S9YCR3-F1
#
_entry.id   AF-A0A8S9YCR3-F1
#
_cell.length_a   1.000
_cell.length_b   1.000
_cell.length_c   1.000
_cell.angle_alpha   90.00
_cell.angle_beta   90.00
_cell.angle_gamma   90.00
#
_symmetry.space_group_name_H-M   'P 1'
#
loop_
_entity.id
_entity.type
_entity.pdbx_description
1 polymer ?
#
loop_
_entity_poly.entity_id
_entity_poly.type
_entity_poly.pdbx_seq_one_letter_code
_entity_poly.pdbx_strand_id
1 'polypeptide(L)'
;DCHYFRGTLCDVGSCQFIFQYYKYGISHPSRSDCNPARLNHAVLTVGYGTENGIPYWIIKNSWSDRWGENGYFRLYRGDGTCGIERDVLSAVIR
;
A
#
# COMPACT_ATOMS: atom_id res chain seq x y z
N ASP A 1 19.58 4.43 13.67
CA ASP A 1 19.17 3.08 14.09
C ASP A 1 17.99 2.57 13.29
N CYS A 2 18.04 1.28 12.97
CA CYS A 2 17.46 0.62 11.80
C CYS A 2 15.96 0.87 11.51
N HIS A 3 15.73 1.34 10.28
CA HIS A 3 14.69 0.97 9.33
C HIS A 3 13.50 0.13 9.84
N TYR A 4 12.38 0.81 10.14
CA TYR A 4 11.08 0.17 10.26
C TYR A 4 10.61 -0.31 8.88
N PHE A 5 10.87 -1.56 8.53
CA PHE A 5 10.22 -2.23 7.42
C PHE A 5 8.90 -2.82 7.92
N ARG A 6 7.78 -2.18 7.59
CA ARG A 6 6.43 -2.68 7.92
C ARG A 6 5.89 -3.43 6.71
N GLY A 7 5.90 -4.77 6.78
CA GLY A 7 5.20 -5.60 5.82
C GLY A 7 3.71 -5.47 6.10
N THR A 8 2.96 -4.99 5.13
CA THR A 8 1.54 -4.78 5.22
C THR A 8 0.84 -5.68 4.24
N LEU A 9 -0.11 -6.49 4.69
CA LEU A 9 -0.96 -7.30 3.82
C LEU A 9 -2.16 -6.46 3.36
N CYS A 10 -2.30 -6.27 2.06
CA CYS A 10 -3.39 -5.58 1.37
C CYS A 10 -4.19 -6.60 0.54
N ASP A 11 -5.52 -6.48 0.45
CA ASP A 11 -6.29 -7.25 -0.54
C ASP A 11 -6.07 -6.64 -1.93
N VAL A 12 -5.37 -7.36 -2.81
CA VAL A 12 -5.27 -7.01 -4.24
C VAL A 12 -6.06 -8.02 -5.10
N GLY A 13 -6.91 -8.85 -4.50
CA GLY A 13 -7.71 -9.87 -5.18
C GLY A 13 -8.82 -9.29 -6.03
N SER A 14 -9.70 -8.45 -5.46
CA SER A 14 -10.64 -7.63 -6.25
C SER A 14 -9.98 -6.35 -6.76
N CYS A 15 -8.89 -5.93 -6.12
CA CYS A 15 -8.11 -4.75 -6.45
C CYS A 15 -7.09 -4.97 -7.59
N GLN A 16 -7.03 -6.19 -8.13
CA GLN A 16 -6.10 -6.55 -9.20
C GLN A 16 -6.30 -5.59 -10.37
N PHE A 17 -7.54 -5.23 -10.72
CA PHE A 17 -7.77 -4.32 -11.84
C PHE A 17 -7.32 -2.88 -11.56
N ILE A 18 -7.64 -2.32 -10.39
CA ILE A 18 -7.30 -0.91 -10.10
C ILE A 18 -5.80 -0.72 -9.90
N PHE A 19 -5.14 -1.64 -9.20
CA PHE A 19 -3.70 -1.54 -8.98
C PHE A 19 -2.87 -2.05 -10.18
N GLN A 20 -3.32 -3.03 -10.98
CA GLN A 20 -2.56 -3.42 -12.18
C GLN A 20 -2.31 -2.24 -13.13
N TYR A 21 -3.28 -1.33 -13.24
CA TYR A 21 -3.18 -0.14 -14.08
C TYR A 21 -2.70 1.12 -13.34
N TYR A 22 -2.33 1.02 -12.07
CA TYR A 22 -1.77 2.15 -11.34
C TYR A 22 -0.50 2.66 -12.06
N LYS A 23 -0.44 3.98 -12.26
CA LYS A 23 0.69 4.68 -12.88
C LYS A 23 1.29 5.71 -11.95
N TYR A 24 0.44 6.57 -11.37
CA TYR A 24 0.85 7.63 -10.45
C TYR A 24 -0.36 8.16 -9.66
N GLY A 25 -0.07 8.91 -8.60
CA GLY A 25 -1.05 9.62 -7.77
C GLY A 25 -1.38 8.90 -6.47
N ILE A 26 -2.21 9.52 -5.64
CA ILE A 26 -2.66 8.93 -4.36
C ILE A 26 -3.93 8.12 -4.63
N SER A 27 -3.83 6.80 -4.54
CA SER A 27 -4.98 5.90 -4.68
C SER A 27 -5.84 5.94 -3.43
N HIS A 28 -7.15 6.11 -3.61
CA HIS A 28 -8.16 6.00 -2.56
C HIS A 28 -9.35 5.15 -3.05
N PRO A 29 -9.15 3.84 -3.30
CA PRO A 29 -10.23 2.96 -3.74
C PRO A 29 -11.31 2.82 -2.67
N SER A 30 -12.54 2.60 -3.10
CA SER A 30 -13.67 2.38 -2.19
C SER A 30 -13.57 1.00 -1.51
N ARG A 31 -14.36 0.77 -0.45
CA ARG A 31 -14.42 -0.54 0.22
C ARG A 31 -14.90 -1.68 -0.67
N SER A 32 -15.72 -1.39 -1.70
CA SER A 32 -16.14 -2.39 -2.68
C SER A 32 -15.01 -2.77 -3.64
N ASP A 33 -14.11 -1.82 -3.94
CA ASP A 33 -12.95 -2.06 -4.78
C ASP A 33 -11.85 -2.82 -4.03
N CYS A 34 -11.73 -2.55 -2.73
CA CYS A 34 -10.70 -3.07 -1.86
C CYS A 34 -11.29 -3.51 -0.52
N ASN A 35 -11.58 -4.80 -0.38
CA ASN A 35 -12.29 -5.31 0.81
C ASN A 35 -11.29 -5.58 1.95
N PRO A 36 -11.34 -4.82 3.07
CA PRO A 36 -10.41 -5.01 4.18
C PRO A 36 -10.54 -6.36 4.89
N ALA A 37 -11.60 -7.13 4.62
CA ALA A 37 -11.83 -8.47 5.18
C ALA A 37 -11.23 -9.61 4.35
N ARG A 38 -10.64 -9.35 3.18
CA ARG A 38 -10.16 -10.40 2.27
C ARG A 38 -8.71 -10.20 1.81
N LEU A 39 -7.79 -9.93 2.74
CA LEU A 39 -6.38 -9.67 2.43
C LEU A 39 -5.70 -10.85 1.70
N ASN A 40 -4.89 -10.59 0.66
CA ASN A 40 -4.21 -11.64 -0.12
C ASN A 40 -2.87 -11.24 -0.78
N HIS A 41 -2.43 -9.99 -0.65
CA HIS A 41 -1.19 -9.49 -1.24
C HIS A 41 -0.33 -8.78 -0.21
N ALA A 42 0.90 -9.27 0.01
CA ALA A 42 1.84 -8.62 0.91
C ALA A 42 2.62 -7.52 0.17
N VAL A 43 2.64 -6.33 0.77
CA VAL A 43 3.41 -5.17 0.29
C VAL A 43 4.26 -4.62 1.44
N LEU A 44 5.20 -3.74 1.11
CA LEU A 44 6.08 -3.14 2.11
C LEU A 44 5.82 -1.64 2.22
N THR A 45 5.32 -1.19 3.36
CA THR A 45 5.24 0.24 3.66
C THR A 45 6.64 0.76 3.98
N VAL A 46 7.13 1.70 3.18
CA VAL A 46 8.50 2.25 3.26
C VAL A 46 8.53 3.71 3.71
N GLY A 47 7.38 4.36 3.77
CA GLY A 47 7.28 5.76 4.19
C GLY A 47 5.86 6.29 4.19
N TYR A 48 5.72 7.57 4.47
CA TYR A 48 4.47 8.31 4.44
C TYR A 48 4.74 9.76 4.07
N GLY A 49 3.70 10.47 3.62
CA GLY A 49 3.79 11.88 3.29
C GLY A 49 2.43 12.56 3.29
N THR A 50 2.43 13.79 2.81
CA THR A 50 1.23 14.59 2.55
C THR A 50 1.47 15.39 1.28
N GLU A 51 0.51 15.36 0.35
CA GLU A 51 0.54 16.15 -0.89
C GLU A 51 -0.79 16.88 -1.01
N ASN A 52 -0.76 18.20 -1.16
CA ASN A 52 -1.96 19.04 -1.28
C ASN A 52 -2.99 18.81 -0.14
N GLY A 53 -2.50 18.59 1.08
CA GLY A 53 -3.34 18.29 2.25
C GLY A 53 -3.83 16.85 2.35
N ILE A 54 -3.52 15.99 1.37
CA ILE A 54 -3.91 14.57 1.35
C ILE A 54 -2.78 13.71 1.94
N PRO A 55 -2.96 13.11 3.12
CA PRO A 55 -2.00 12.17 3.69
C PRO A 55 -1.95 10.85 2.91
N TYR A 56 -0.76 10.29 2.72
CA TYR A 56 -0.56 9.01 2.03
C TYR A 56 0.53 8.14 2.67
N TRP A 57 0.45 6.83 2.40
CA TRP A 57 1.50 5.84 2.58
C TRP A 57 2.31 5.68 1.30
N ILE A 58 3.62 5.48 1.42
CA ILE A 58 4.50 5.05 0.32
C ILE A 58 4.71 3.55 0.48
N ILE A 59 4.32 2.81 -0.56
CA ILE A 59 4.30 1.36 -0.52
C ILE A 59 5.12 0.82 -1.68
N LYS A 60 6.10 -0.03 -1.35
CA LYS A 60 6.90 -0.77 -2.33
C LYS A 60 6.14 -2.03 -2.74
N ASN A 61 5.97 -2.20 -4.04
CA ASN A 61 5.36 -3.39 -4.64
C ASN A 61 6.44 -4.38 -5.13
N SER A 62 6.02 -5.56 -5.55
CA SER A 62 6.88 -6.66 -6.03
C SER A 62 6.72 -6.94 -7.52
N TRP A 63 6.07 -6.04 -8.29
CA TRP A 63 5.71 -6.23 -9.69
C TRP A 63 6.65 -5.53 -10.69
N SER A 64 7.96 -5.59 -10.44
CA SER A 64 8.99 -4.85 -11.21
C SER A 64 8.99 -3.34 -10.98
N ASP A 65 10.11 -2.70 -11.33
CA ASP A 65 10.30 -1.24 -11.27
C ASP A 65 9.52 -0.50 -12.37
N ARG A 66 9.12 -1.19 -13.44
CA ARG A 66 8.32 -0.61 -14.55
C ARG A 66 6.86 -0.34 -14.20
N TRP A 67 6.39 -0.82 -13.04
CA TRP A 67 5.02 -0.64 -12.59
C TRP A 67 4.89 0.57 -11.66
N GLY A 68 3.78 1.30 -11.74
CA GLY A 68 3.53 2.45 -10.87
C GLY A 68 4.62 3.53 -10.93
N GLU A 69 4.93 4.09 -9.77
CA GLU A 69 5.95 5.12 -9.59
C GLU A 69 7.31 4.47 -9.28
N ASN A 70 7.92 3.84 -10.30
CA ASN A 70 9.20 3.11 -10.17
C ASN A 70 9.14 1.87 -9.23
N GLY A 71 8.04 1.11 -9.29
CA GLY A 71 7.77 -0.05 -8.42
C GLY A 71 7.07 0.31 -7.11
N TYR A 72 6.71 1.58 -6.93
CA TYR A 72 6.01 2.07 -5.75
C TYR A 72 4.60 2.55 -6.09
N PHE A 73 3.75 2.60 -5.06
CA PHE A 73 2.46 3.28 -5.14
C PHE A 73 2.18 4.06 -3.87
N ARG A 74 1.31 5.07 -4.02
CA ARG A 74 0.84 5.91 -2.93
C ARG A 74 -0.61 5.57 -2.62
N LEU A 75 -0.89 5.27 -1.35
CA LEU A 75 -2.23 4.92 -0.87
C LEU A 75 -2.69 5.96 0.14
N TYR A 76 -3.96 6.36 0.09
CA TYR A 76 -4.53 7.23 1.11
C TYR A 76 -4.31 6.68 2.52
N ARG A 77 -4.01 7.59 3.45
CA ARG A 77 -3.70 7.27 4.86
C ARG A 77 -4.68 8.00 5.78
N GLY A 78 -5.37 7.25 6.64
CA GLY A 78 -6.21 7.85 7.68
C GLY A 78 -7.51 7.09 7.97
N ASP A 79 -7.94 6.21 7.07
CA ASP A 79 -9.19 5.45 7.20
C ASP A 79 -9.00 3.92 7.09
N GLY A 80 -7.75 3.45 7.11
CA GLY A 80 -7.42 2.05 6.89
C GLY A 80 -7.78 1.56 5.49
N THR A 81 -7.71 2.42 4.47
CA THR A 81 -7.92 2.09 3.04
C THR A 81 -7.29 0.73 2.72
N CYS A 82 -8.04 -0.14 2.06
CA CYS A 82 -7.60 -1.48 1.67
C CYS A 82 -7.19 -2.43 2.81
N GLY A 83 -7.44 -2.08 4.06
CA GLY A 83 -6.95 -2.86 5.20
C GLY A 83 -5.44 -2.73 5.41
N ILE A 84 -4.80 -1.68 4.89
CA ILE A 84 -3.35 -1.40 5.05
C ILE A 84 -2.89 -1.27 6.52
N GLU A 85 -3.83 -1.25 7.48
CA GLU A 85 -3.54 -1.14 8.90
C GLU A 85 -4.01 -2.37 9.69
N ARG A 86 -4.49 -3.44 9.02
CA ARG A 86 -5.01 -4.64 9.67
C ARG A 86 -3.93 -5.63 10.08
N ASP A 87 -3.20 -6.15 9.10
CA ASP A 87 -2.19 -7.19 9.32
C ASP A 87 -0.80 -6.63 9.04
N VAL A 88 -0.30 -5.87 10.02
CA VAL A 88 1.01 -5.21 9.96
C VAL A 88 2.04 -6.06 10.69
N LEU A 89 3.10 -6.42 9.99
CA LEU A 89 4.24 -7.16 10.52
C LEU A 89 5.50 -6.31 10.45
N SER A 90 6.36 -6.44 11.47
CA SER A 90 7.69 -5.84 11.48
C SER A 90 8.69 -6.84 12.04
N ALA A 91 9.93 -6.77 11.54
CA ALA A 91 11.02 -7.60 12.01
C ALA A 91 12.07 -6.75 12.76
N VAL A 92 12.61 -7.29 13.84
CA VAL A 92 13.75 -6.71 14.57
C VAL A 92 14.95 -7.63 14.38
N ILE A 93 15.99 -7.12 13.73
CA ILE A 93 17.26 -7.85 13.59
C ILE A 93 18.12 -7.48 14.80
N ARG A 94 18.59 -8.50 15.53
CA ARG A 94 19.54 -8.37 16.64
C ARG A 94 20.92 -8.83 16.20
#